data_AF-A0A9D9EPJ1-F1
#
_entry.id   AF-A0A9D9EPJ1-F1
#
_cell.length_a   1.000
_cell.length_b   1.000
_cell.length_c   1.000
_cell.angle_alpha   90.00
_cell.angle_beta   90.00
_cell.angle_gamma   90.00
#
_symmetry.space_group_name_H-M   'P 1'
#
loop_
_entity.id
_entity.type
_entity.pdbx_description
1 polymer ?
#
loop_
_entity_poly.entity_id
_entity_poly.type
_entity_poly.pdbx_seq_one_letter_code
_entity_poly.pdbx_strand_id
1 'polypeptide(L)'
;MMNVLTDDEYTWLLRNIYPYLRHCTYRVEYEVRNFDLEEARRTIYERPQDLSLNEMYKVAGSYEKGSEEYAYAMEIAARYYPETPAVVNRLAAEAMESGDARKAVEYAGGMADRLIGQETLTDKEAELLNTAGVAYARAGEYGKARTALEKASGAGNANAEHNLTQLLNVIDQL
;
A
#
# COMPACT_ATOMS: atom_id res chain seq x y z
N MET A 1 20.17 -13.08 -64.61
CA MET A 1 18.81 -13.67 -64.58
C MET A 1 18.21 -13.31 -63.23
N MET A 2 17.21 -12.43 -63.20
CA MET A 2 16.60 -11.95 -61.94
C MET A 2 15.46 -12.89 -61.61
N ASN A 3 15.66 -13.74 -60.60
CA ASN A 3 14.71 -14.79 -60.22
C ASN A 3 13.58 -14.15 -59.41
N VAL A 4 12.51 -13.75 -60.10
CA VAL A 4 11.30 -13.21 -59.47
C VAL A 4 10.41 -14.39 -59.13
N LEU A 5 10.09 -14.56 -57.86
CA LEU A 5 9.16 -15.59 -57.38
C LEU A 5 7.80 -15.42 -58.06
N THR A 6 7.19 -16.52 -58.46
CA THR A 6 5.80 -16.53 -58.94
C THR A 6 4.82 -16.28 -57.78
N ASP A 7 3.60 -15.82 -58.08
CA ASP A 7 2.59 -15.49 -57.07
C ASP A 7 2.26 -16.68 -56.15
N ASP A 8 2.27 -17.91 -56.70
CA ASP A 8 2.03 -19.14 -55.94
C ASP A 8 3.18 -19.46 -54.99
N GLU A 9 4.43 -19.28 -55.43
CA GLU A 9 5.62 -19.46 -54.60
C GLU A 9 5.68 -18.41 -53.48
N TYR A 10 5.36 -17.16 -53.78
CA TYR A 10 5.29 -16.10 -52.78
C TYR A 10 4.18 -16.37 -51.75
N THR A 11 3.00 -16.78 -52.20
CA THR A 11 1.87 -17.13 -51.32
C THR A 11 2.20 -18.32 -50.43
N TRP A 12 2.92 -19.31 -50.95
CA TRP A 12 3.38 -20.47 -50.18
C TRP A 12 4.39 -20.06 -49.11
N LEU A 13 5.38 -19.23 -49.43
CA LEU A 13 6.36 -18.69 -48.47
C LEU A 13 5.68 -17.84 -47.39
N LEU A 14 4.70 -17.01 -47.77
CA LEU A 14 3.95 -16.16 -46.85
C LEU A 14 3.14 -16.98 -45.83
N ARG A 15 2.57 -18.12 -46.23
CA ARG A 15 1.76 -18.97 -45.36
C ARG A 15 2.59 -19.92 -44.50
N ASN A 16 3.69 -20.46 -45.05
CA ASN A 16 4.40 -21.59 -44.44
C ASN A 16 5.73 -21.21 -43.80
N ILE A 17 6.38 -20.13 -44.26
CA ILE A 17 7.75 -19.79 -43.84
C ILE A 17 7.79 -18.46 -43.09
N TYR A 18 7.15 -17.41 -43.63
CA TYR A 18 7.20 -16.07 -43.06
C TYR A 18 6.62 -15.92 -41.65
N PRO A 19 5.57 -16.66 -41.22
CA PRO A 19 5.07 -16.57 -39.85
C PRO A 19 6.11 -16.97 -38.80
N TYR A 20 6.98 -17.93 -39.12
CA TYR A 20 8.09 -18.34 -38.25
C TYR A 20 9.25 -17.33 -38.26
N LEU A 21 9.47 -16.62 -39.38
CA LEU A 21 10.49 -15.57 -39.49
C LEU A 21 10.07 -14.25 -38.82
N ARG A 22 8.78 -14.02 -38.62
CA ARG A 22 8.23 -12.82 -37.94
C ARG A 22 8.08 -12.99 -36.42
N HIS A 23 8.69 -14.02 -35.83
CA HIS A 23 8.70 -14.20 -34.39
C HIS A 23 10.06 -13.81 -33.82
N CYS A 24 10.18 -12.58 -33.35
CA CYS A 24 11.32 -12.16 -32.54
C CYS A 24 10.94 -12.22 -31.06
N THR A 25 11.38 -13.28 -30.37
CA THR A 25 11.27 -13.35 -28.91
C THR A 25 12.40 -12.52 -28.31
N TYR A 26 12.08 -11.32 -27.82
CA TYR A 26 13.02 -10.50 -27.08
C TYR A 26 12.81 -10.70 -25.58
N ARG A 27 13.91 -10.85 -24.85
CA ARG A 27 13.95 -10.71 -23.39
C ARG A 27 14.76 -9.45 -23.10
N VAL A 28 14.10 -8.44 -22.53
CA VAL A 28 14.76 -7.21 -22.10
C VAL A 28 14.98 -7.34 -20.59
N GLU A 29 16.24 -7.36 -20.19
CA GLU A 29 16.64 -7.31 -18.78
C GLU A 29 17.25 -5.93 -18.53
N TYR A 30 16.77 -5.25 -17.51
CA TYR A 30 17.31 -3.96 -17.08
C TYR A 30 17.37 -3.93 -15.56
N GLU A 31 18.40 -3.28 -15.04
CA GLU A 31 18.55 -2.99 -13.62
C GLU A 31 18.07 -1.56 -13.38
N VAL A 32 17.05 -1.40 -12.53
CA VAL A 32 16.59 -0.07 -12.12
C VAL A 32 17.53 0.42 -11.02
N ARG A 33 18.28 1.48 -11.29
CA ARG A 33 19.08 2.14 -10.25
C ARG A 33 18.16 2.80 -9.23
N ASN A 34 18.58 2.80 -7.96
CA ASN A 34 17.94 3.63 -6.95
C ASN A 34 18.25 5.11 -7.22
N PHE A 35 17.30 5.98 -6.87
CA PHE A 35 17.48 7.42 -6.80
C PHE A 35 18.33 7.78 -5.58
N ASP A 36 19.16 8.80 -5.75
CA ASP A 36 19.74 9.48 -4.60
C ASP A 36 18.69 10.31 -3.85
N LEU A 37 19.03 10.84 -2.68
CA LEU A 37 18.05 11.57 -1.86
C LEU A 37 17.55 12.85 -2.55
N GLU A 38 18.43 13.60 -3.20
CA GLU A 38 18.07 14.88 -3.83
C GLU A 38 17.23 14.67 -5.10
N GLU A 39 17.55 13.63 -5.87
CA GLU A 39 16.71 13.16 -6.97
C GLU A 39 15.35 12.71 -6.45
N ALA A 40 15.30 11.88 -5.40
CA ALA A 40 14.05 11.38 -4.84
C ALA A 40 13.16 12.50 -4.30
N ARG A 41 13.74 13.55 -3.71
CA ARG A 41 13.01 14.75 -3.25
C ARG A 41 12.31 15.51 -4.37
N ARG A 42 12.84 15.47 -5.60
CA ARG A 42 12.18 16.06 -6.77
C ARG A 42 11.18 15.09 -7.38
N THR A 43 11.58 13.83 -7.55
CA THR A 43 10.77 12.78 -8.16
C THR A 43 9.46 12.55 -7.40
N ILE A 44 9.41 12.72 -6.08
CA ILE A 44 8.18 12.56 -5.29
C ILE A 44 7.05 13.53 -5.69
N TYR A 45 7.39 14.69 -6.27
CA TYR A 45 6.42 15.67 -6.77
C TYR A 45 6.10 15.49 -8.27
N GLU A 46 7.06 14.99 -9.05
CA GLU A 46 6.92 14.87 -10.51
C GLU A 46 6.40 13.51 -10.96
N ARG A 47 7.01 12.43 -10.45
CA ARG A 47 6.78 11.04 -10.87
C ARG A 47 6.87 10.08 -9.67
N PRO A 48 6.01 10.25 -8.66
CA PRO A 48 6.06 9.42 -7.45
C PRO A 48 5.92 7.91 -7.72
N GLN A 49 5.28 7.49 -8.82
CA GLN A 49 5.21 6.07 -9.22
C GLN A 49 6.56 5.43 -9.54
N ASP A 50 7.59 6.24 -9.81
CA ASP A 50 8.94 5.75 -10.11
C ASP A 50 9.75 5.48 -8.82
N LEU A 51 9.30 5.98 -7.67
CA LEU A 51 9.98 5.80 -6.39
C LEU A 51 9.55 4.50 -5.72
N SER A 52 10.53 3.78 -5.20
CA SER A 52 10.31 2.70 -4.25
C SER A 52 9.80 3.25 -2.91
N LEU A 53 9.09 2.40 -2.16
CA LEU A 53 8.65 2.74 -0.79
C LEU A 53 9.83 3.15 0.12
N ASN A 54 10.98 2.50 -0.03
CA ASN A 54 12.17 2.82 0.76
C ASN A 54 12.71 4.23 0.44
N GLU A 55 12.66 4.65 -0.83
CA GLU A 55 13.07 6.00 -1.23
C GLU A 55 12.08 7.04 -0.71
N MET A 56 10.77 6.76 -0.77
CA MET A 56 9.76 7.64 -0.15
C MET A 56 10.00 7.80 1.35
N TYR A 57 10.37 6.73 2.06
CA TYR A 57 10.74 6.82 3.48
C TYR A 57 12.03 7.60 3.73
N LYS A 58 13.04 7.48 2.85
CA LYS A 58 14.26 8.29 2.94
C LYS A 58 13.95 9.78 2.74
N VAL A 59 13.08 10.09 1.79
CA VAL A 59 12.61 11.46 1.55
C VAL A 59 11.86 11.96 2.78
N ALA A 60 10.88 11.21 3.31
CA ALA A 60 10.17 11.59 4.52
C ALA A 60 11.13 11.80 5.70
N GLY A 61 12.04 10.86 5.95
CA GLY A 61 13.03 10.94 7.03
C GLY A 61 14.09 12.04 6.87
N SER A 62 14.17 12.69 5.70
CA SER A 62 15.02 13.87 5.50
C SER A 62 14.38 15.17 6.02
N TYR A 63 13.07 15.15 6.28
CA TYR A 63 12.32 16.26 6.85
C TYR A 63 12.06 16.05 8.35
N GLU A 64 11.79 17.15 9.07
CA GLU A 64 11.43 17.08 10.48
C GLU A 64 10.07 16.36 10.65
N LYS A 65 9.96 15.46 11.63
CA LYS A 65 8.70 14.75 11.90
C LYS A 65 7.62 15.78 12.25
N GLY A 66 6.50 15.77 11.52
CA GLY A 66 5.40 16.73 11.69
C GLY A 66 5.50 17.98 10.82
N SER A 67 6.55 18.12 9.99
CA SER A 67 6.57 19.12 8.92
C SER A 67 5.57 18.78 7.81
N GLU A 68 5.17 19.79 7.03
CA GLU A 68 4.26 19.57 5.89
C GLU A 68 4.90 18.66 4.84
N GLU A 69 6.22 18.76 4.64
CA GLU A 69 6.96 17.94 3.69
C GLU A 69 7.06 16.48 4.13
N TYR A 70 7.19 16.24 5.44
CA TYR A 70 7.12 14.90 6.03
C TYR A 70 5.75 14.27 5.77
N ALA A 71 4.68 15.00 6.10
CA ALA A 71 3.31 14.53 5.92
C ALA A 71 3.02 14.25 4.44
N TYR A 72 3.42 15.15 3.53
CA TYR A 72 3.26 14.97 2.10
C TYR A 72 3.95 13.69 1.61
N ALA A 73 5.21 13.47 1.99
CA ALA A 73 5.96 12.28 1.56
C ALA A 73 5.30 10.98 2.05
N MET A 74 4.80 10.97 3.29
CA MET A 74 4.08 9.84 3.87
C MET A 74 2.71 9.60 3.21
N GLU A 75 1.97 10.65 2.88
CA GLU A 75 0.70 10.56 2.15
C GLU A 75 0.90 10.01 0.73
N ILE A 76 1.96 10.44 0.04
CA ILE A 76 2.34 9.88 -1.25
C ILE A 76 2.70 8.39 -1.11
N ALA A 77 3.46 8.01 -0.08
CA ALA A 77 3.75 6.61 0.18
C ALA A 77 2.48 5.77 0.38
N ALA A 78 1.51 6.24 1.17
CA ALA A 78 0.26 5.51 1.37
C ALA A 78 -0.60 5.42 0.11
N ARG A 79 -0.55 6.44 -0.76
CA ARG A 79 -1.28 6.45 -2.03
C ARG A 79 -0.72 5.43 -3.02
N TYR A 80 0.60 5.30 -3.12
CA TYR A 80 1.25 4.40 -4.08
C TYR A 80 1.50 2.99 -3.52
N TYR A 81 1.52 2.85 -2.20
CA TYR A 81 1.67 1.57 -1.49
C TYR A 81 0.53 1.31 -0.48
N PRO A 82 -0.75 1.36 -0.92
CA PRO A 82 -1.90 1.24 -0.02
C PRO A 82 -2.03 -0.14 0.63
N GLU A 83 -1.38 -1.15 0.06
CA GLU A 83 -1.36 -2.52 0.58
C GLU A 83 -0.30 -2.75 1.66
N THR A 84 0.45 -1.71 2.06
CA THR A 84 1.48 -1.84 3.10
C THR A 84 0.91 -1.44 4.46
N PRO A 85 0.64 -2.39 5.39
CA PRO A 85 0.00 -2.09 6.67
C PRO A 85 0.78 -1.06 7.47
N ALA A 86 2.11 -1.13 7.45
CA ALA A 86 2.97 -0.22 8.21
C ALA A 86 2.87 1.25 7.77
N VAL A 87 2.69 1.51 6.47
CA VAL A 87 2.55 2.87 5.92
C VAL A 87 1.24 3.48 6.38
N VAL A 88 0.15 2.74 6.17
CA VAL A 88 -1.20 3.16 6.50
C VAL A 88 -1.36 3.33 8.01
N ASN A 89 -0.82 2.39 8.80
CA ASN A 89 -0.85 2.46 10.25
C ASN A 89 -0.14 3.71 10.78
N ARG A 90 0.96 4.11 10.15
CA ARG A 90 1.71 5.29 10.56
C ARG A 90 0.92 6.58 10.33
N LEU A 91 0.27 6.73 9.18
CA LEU A 91 -0.61 7.88 8.93
C LEU A 91 -1.82 7.91 9.86
N ALA A 92 -2.41 6.75 10.13
CA ALA A 92 -3.51 6.65 11.08
C ALA A 92 -3.07 7.02 12.51
N ALA A 93 -1.89 6.57 12.95
CA ALA A 93 -1.33 6.93 14.24
C ALA A 93 -1.05 8.44 14.35
N GLU A 94 -0.52 9.07 13.31
CA GLU A 94 -0.27 10.52 13.27
C GLU A 94 -1.58 11.33 13.32
N ALA A 95 -2.61 10.90 12.59
CA ALA A 95 -3.94 11.49 12.69
C ALA A 95 -4.54 11.32 14.10
N MET A 96 -4.31 10.18 14.75
CA MET A 96 -4.74 9.93 16.14
C MET A 96 -3.99 10.79 17.16
N GLU A 97 -2.68 11.00 16.98
CA GLU A 97 -1.86 11.93 17.78
C GLU A 97 -2.38 13.37 17.65
N SER A 98 -2.83 13.75 16.45
CA SER A 98 -3.42 15.06 16.16
C SER A 98 -4.88 15.20 16.65
N GLY A 99 -5.47 14.13 17.21
CA GLY A 99 -6.85 14.10 17.70
C GLY A 99 -7.92 13.91 16.61
N ASP A 100 -7.52 13.72 15.35
CA ASP A 100 -8.44 13.52 14.23
C ASP A 100 -8.72 12.03 13.99
N ALA A 101 -9.65 11.50 14.79
CA ALA A 101 -10.08 10.11 14.68
C ALA A 101 -10.74 9.79 13.33
N ARG A 102 -11.40 10.76 12.68
CA ARG A 102 -12.03 10.53 11.37
C ARG A 102 -10.98 10.35 10.29
N LYS A 103 -9.97 11.21 10.26
CA LYS A 103 -8.86 11.09 9.32
C LYS A 103 -8.07 9.79 9.54
N ALA A 104 -7.92 9.35 10.80
CA ALA A 104 -7.33 8.05 11.10
C ALA A 104 -8.14 6.87 10.52
N VAL A 105 -9.47 6.93 10.60
CA VAL A 105 -10.37 5.96 9.96
C VAL A 105 -10.26 6.02 8.44
N GLU A 106 -10.15 7.20 7.84
CA GLU A 106 -9.97 7.34 6.38
C GLU A 106 -8.68 6.65 5.90
N TYR A 107 -7.58 6.77 6.66
CA TYR A 107 -6.35 6.08 6.32
C TYR A 107 -6.45 4.56 6.52
N ALA A 108 -6.82 4.08 7.71
CA ALA A 108 -6.72 2.67 8.07
C ALA A 108 -7.96 1.82 7.79
N GLY A 109 -9.15 2.43 7.71
CA GLY A 109 -10.43 1.73 7.69
C GLY A 109 -10.61 0.81 6.49
N GLY A 110 -10.26 1.29 5.29
CA GLY A 110 -10.39 0.47 4.07
C GLY A 110 -9.47 -0.75 4.03
N MET A 111 -8.32 -0.71 4.69
CA MET A 111 -7.46 -1.89 4.85
C MET A 111 -7.93 -2.76 6.01
N ALA A 112 -8.34 -2.18 7.13
CA ALA A 112 -8.93 -2.90 8.26
C ALA A 112 -10.13 -3.76 7.83
N ASP A 113 -11.06 -3.20 7.04
CA ASP A 113 -12.25 -3.91 6.55
C ASP A 113 -11.89 -5.14 5.72
N ARG A 114 -10.78 -5.09 4.96
CA ARG A 114 -10.27 -6.23 4.18
C ARG A 114 -9.62 -7.29 5.05
N LEU A 115 -8.91 -6.87 6.11
CA LEU A 115 -8.22 -7.77 7.04
C LEU A 115 -9.16 -8.54 7.98
N ILE A 116 -10.34 -8.00 8.30
CA ILE A 116 -11.32 -8.66 9.18
C ILE A 116 -11.67 -10.07 8.68
N GLY A 117 -11.75 -10.27 7.36
CA GLY A 117 -12.09 -11.55 6.73
C GLY A 117 -10.92 -12.52 6.54
N GLN A 118 -9.67 -12.12 6.79
CA GLN A 118 -8.51 -13.00 6.61
C GLN A 118 -8.42 -14.05 7.72
N GLU A 119 -7.95 -15.26 7.41
CA GLU A 119 -7.82 -16.32 8.42
C GLU A 119 -6.68 -16.03 9.40
N THR A 120 -5.52 -15.67 8.87
CA THR A 120 -4.31 -15.33 9.62
C THR A 120 -3.91 -13.88 9.35
N LEU A 121 -3.25 -13.28 10.33
CA LEU A 121 -2.73 -11.92 10.24
C LEU A 121 -1.25 -11.92 10.60
N THR A 122 -0.48 -11.09 9.92
CA THR A 122 0.86 -10.71 10.36
C THR A 122 0.79 -9.76 11.56
N ASP A 123 1.91 -9.63 12.29
CA ASP A 123 2.01 -8.68 13.41
C ASP A 123 1.66 -7.24 12.99
N LYS A 124 2.04 -6.85 11.76
CA LYS A 124 1.77 -5.50 11.22
C LYS A 124 0.32 -5.28 10.84
N GLU A 125 -0.37 -6.31 10.38
CA GLU A 125 -1.82 -6.24 10.12
C GLU A 125 -2.61 -6.22 11.43
N ALA A 126 -2.17 -6.96 12.44
CA ALA A 126 -2.77 -6.92 13.77
C ALA A 126 -2.54 -5.55 14.46
N GLU A 127 -1.35 -4.96 14.32
CA GLU A 127 -1.06 -3.59 14.77
C GLU A 127 -1.99 -2.56 14.08
N LEU A 128 -2.16 -2.67 12.76
CA LEU A 128 -3.07 -1.79 12.00
C LEU A 128 -4.51 -1.92 12.49
N LEU A 129 -5.01 -3.15 12.67
CA LEU A 129 -6.37 -3.40 13.17
C LEU A 129 -6.56 -2.86 14.59
N ASN A 130 -5.55 -2.93 15.45
CA ASN A 130 -5.58 -2.28 16.75
C ASN A 130 -5.77 -0.76 16.61
N THR A 131 -4.94 -0.09 15.80
CA THR A 131 -5.05 1.36 15.57
C THR A 131 -6.39 1.75 14.97
N ALA A 132 -6.87 1.01 13.96
CA ALA A 132 -8.17 1.22 13.35
C ALA A 132 -9.31 1.03 14.35
N GLY A 133 -9.22 0.01 15.21
CA GLY A 133 -10.19 -0.24 16.27
C GLY A 133 -10.32 0.92 17.26
N VAL A 134 -9.19 1.48 17.70
CA VAL A 134 -9.19 2.67 18.57
C VAL A 134 -9.72 3.90 17.82
N ALA A 135 -9.36 4.08 16.55
CA ALA A 135 -9.87 5.17 15.72
C ALA A 135 -11.40 5.10 15.55
N TYR A 136 -11.94 3.92 15.21
CA TYR A 136 -13.37 3.68 15.13
C TYR A 136 -14.08 3.97 16.46
N ALA A 137 -13.50 3.57 17.60
CA ALA A 137 -14.08 3.84 18.91
C ALA A 137 -14.18 5.35 19.19
N ARG A 138 -13.11 6.11 18.88
CA ARG A 138 -13.10 7.57 19.04
C ARG A 138 -14.03 8.28 18.05
N ALA A 139 -14.27 7.69 16.88
CA ALA A 139 -15.23 8.17 15.89
C ALA A 139 -16.69 7.82 16.24
N GLY A 140 -16.94 7.02 17.29
CA GLY A 140 -18.27 6.55 17.69
C GLY A 140 -18.77 5.32 16.93
N GLU A 141 -17.93 4.70 16.09
CA GLU A 141 -18.23 3.48 15.33
C GLU A 141 -17.95 2.22 16.18
N TYR A 142 -18.61 2.09 17.33
CA TYR A 142 -18.32 1.06 18.33
C TYR A 142 -18.42 -0.38 17.80
N GLY A 143 -19.33 -0.65 16.86
CA GLY A 143 -19.46 -1.97 16.23
C GLY A 143 -18.21 -2.36 15.45
N LYS A 144 -17.71 -1.47 14.58
CA LYS A 144 -16.47 -1.71 13.83
C LYS A 144 -15.25 -1.73 14.74
N ALA A 145 -15.22 -0.85 15.75
CA ALA A 145 -14.17 -0.83 16.75
C ALA A 145 -14.01 -2.19 17.43
N ARG A 146 -15.13 -2.76 17.90
CA ARG A 146 -15.15 -4.07 18.54
C ARG A 146 -14.65 -5.16 17.60
N THR A 147 -15.18 -5.24 16.38
CA THR A 147 -14.78 -6.27 15.41
C THR A 147 -13.29 -6.20 15.08
N ALA A 148 -12.74 -5.00 14.85
CA ALA A 148 -11.33 -4.83 14.55
C ALA A 148 -10.43 -5.23 15.73
N LEU A 149 -10.80 -4.83 16.96
CA LEU A 149 -10.03 -5.15 18.17
C LEU A 149 -10.12 -6.64 18.54
N GLU A 150 -11.29 -7.27 18.41
CA GLU A 150 -11.44 -8.73 18.57
C GLU A 150 -10.56 -9.49 17.58
N LYS A 151 -10.54 -9.06 16.32
CA LYS A 151 -9.71 -9.68 15.29
C LYS A 151 -8.21 -9.54 15.60
N ALA A 152 -7.76 -8.35 15.98
CA ALA A 152 -6.37 -8.10 16.34
C ALA A 152 -5.95 -8.85 17.62
N SER A 153 -6.83 -8.89 18.64
CA SER A 153 -6.60 -9.64 19.88
C SER A 153 -6.53 -11.14 19.63
N GLY A 154 -7.41 -11.69 18.78
CA GLY A 154 -7.38 -13.10 18.36
C GLY A 154 -6.10 -13.48 17.60
N ALA A 155 -5.43 -12.51 16.98
CA ALA A 155 -4.11 -12.68 16.37
C ALA A 155 -2.94 -12.49 17.37
N GLY A 156 -3.21 -12.29 18.66
CA GLY A 156 -2.20 -12.16 19.72
C GLY A 156 -1.72 -10.74 19.99
N ASN A 157 -2.39 -9.70 19.48
CA ASN A 157 -2.01 -8.32 19.75
C ASN A 157 -2.45 -7.88 21.17
N ALA A 158 -1.49 -7.77 22.09
CA ALA A 158 -1.74 -7.41 23.49
C ALA A 158 -2.35 -6.00 23.66
N ASN A 159 -1.99 -5.04 22.81
CA ASN A 159 -2.58 -3.70 22.85
C ASN A 159 -4.06 -3.76 22.45
N ALA A 160 -4.42 -4.58 21.47
CA ALA A 160 -5.79 -4.77 21.04
C ALA A 160 -6.64 -5.42 22.15
N GLU A 161 -6.10 -6.41 22.86
CA GLU A 161 -6.78 -7.03 24.01
C GLU A 161 -7.09 -6.00 25.11
N HIS A 162 -6.10 -5.17 25.45
CA HIS A 162 -6.29 -4.10 26.41
C HIS A 162 -7.34 -3.09 25.93
N ASN A 163 -7.24 -2.63 24.69
CA ASN A 163 -8.16 -1.66 24.10
C ASN A 163 -9.57 -2.20 23.96
N LEU A 164 -9.74 -3.50 23.66
CA LEU A 164 -11.03 -4.16 23.62
C LEU A 164 -11.69 -4.16 24.99
N THR A 165 -10.93 -4.48 26.05
CA THR A 165 -11.43 -4.45 27.43
C THR A 165 -11.91 -3.05 27.80
N GLN A 166 -11.13 -2.02 27.47
CA GLN A 166 -11.54 -0.63 27.70
C GLN A 166 -12.80 -0.26 26.92
N LEU A 167 -12.89 -0.69 25.65
CA LEU A 167 -14.05 -0.43 24.79
C LEU A 167 -15.33 -1.04 25.37
N LEU A 168 -15.29 -2.30 25.81
CA LEU A 168 -16.45 -2.99 26.37
C LEU A 168 -16.96 -2.30 27.64
N ASN A 169 -16.06 -1.86 28.51
CA ASN A 169 -16.43 -1.09 29.71
C ASN A 169 -17.15 0.23 29.37
N VAL A 170 -16.75 0.90 28.28
CA VAL A 170 -17.41 2.14 27.83
C VAL A 170 -18.78 1.82 27.26
N ILE A 171 -18.91 0.78 26.43
CA ILE A 171 -20.18 0.39 25.80
C ILE A 171 -21.21 -0.02 26.87
N ASP A 172 -20.80 -0.73 27.92
CA ASP A 172 -21.70 -1.17 29.00
C ASP A 172 -22.26 0.00 29.85
N GLN A 173 -21.69 1.21 29.72
CA GLN A 173 -22.11 2.41 30.45
C GLN A 173 -23.00 3.36 29.62
N LEU A 174 -23.21 3.07 28.34
CA LEU A 174 -24.03 3.87 27.41
C LEU A 174 -25.48 3.36 27.35
#